data_AF-A0A926YGY5-F1
#
_entry.id   AF-A0A926YGY5-F1
#
_cell.length_a   1.000
_cell.length_b   1.000
_cell.length_c   1.000
_cell.angle_alpha   90.00
_cell.angle_beta   90.00
_cell.angle_gamma   90.00
#
_symmetry.space_group_name_H-M   'P 1'
#
loop_
_entity.id
_entity.type
_entity.pdbx_description
1 polymer ?
#
loop_
_entity_poly.entity_id
_entity_poly.type
_entity_poly.pdbx_seq_one_letter_code
_entity_poly.pdbx_strand_id
1 'polypeptide(L)'
;MAPIEAATLPPNENLVVEGIPEIPLSLVEDVGRYTEFRGAVLESWHPTDRELLITTRFCNRAQFHQVKFPLGARKQLTFFPESPADATYQPTNGDYFVFSRDVGGNEFDQNYRYDRATGAVTLLTDGKSKNTRGVWSTKGDRMAYTSTRRTGKDNDLYVINPQNPQSDRLLATVEGGGWYPLDWSPDDRQLLVLEFLSANESNLWTFDAQTGEKSLLTPKGKEPVSYGGA
;
A
#
# COMPACT_ATOMS: atom_id res chain seq x y z
N MET A 1 28.78 -53.24 -4.09
CA MET A 1 28.80 -51.78 -4.30
C MET A 1 27.84 -51.19 -3.29
N ALA A 2 28.32 -50.33 -2.39
CA ALA A 2 27.43 -49.61 -1.47
C ALA A 2 26.54 -48.65 -2.29
N PRO A 3 25.27 -48.48 -1.93
CA PRO A 3 24.40 -47.51 -2.60
C PRO A 3 24.99 -46.11 -2.43
N ILE A 4 25.03 -45.34 -3.53
CA ILE A 4 25.36 -43.92 -3.48
C ILE A 4 24.20 -43.24 -2.77
N GLU A 5 24.45 -42.72 -1.58
CA GLU A 5 23.47 -41.95 -0.82
C GLU A 5 23.12 -40.70 -1.62
N ALA A 6 21.82 -40.50 -1.90
CA ALA A 6 21.36 -39.34 -2.64
C ALA A 6 21.61 -38.10 -1.79
N ALA A 7 22.21 -37.05 -2.36
CA ALA A 7 22.41 -35.80 -1.65
C ALA A 7 21.05 -35.17 -1.29
N THR A 8 20.93 -34.68 -0.06
CA THR A 8 19.68 -34.12 0.50
C THR A 8 19.87 -32.65 0.88
N LEU A 9 18.76 -31.90 0.88
CA LEU A 9 18.73 -30.52 1.32
C LEU A 9 18.77 -30.47 2.87
N PRO A 10 19.83 -29.93 3.49
CA PRO A 10 19.87 -29.80 4.94
C PRO A 10 18.84 -28.75 5.40
N PRO A 11 18.19 -28.95 6.56
CA PRO A 11 17.39 -27.92 7.20
C PRO A 11 18.22 -26.64 7.42
N ASN A 12 17.56 -25.48 7.40
CA ASN A 12 18.19 -24.22 7.79
C ASN A 12 18.79 -24.36 9.20
N GLU A 13 19.99 -23.82 9.44
CA GLU A 13 20.69 -23.90 10.73
C GLU A 13 19.88 -23.36 11.92
N ASN A 14 18.89 -22.49 11.67
CA ASN A 14 17.98 -21.96 12.68
C ASN A 14 16.72 -22.82 12.90
N LEU A 15 16.60 -23.99 12.28
CA LEU A 15 15.45 -24.89 12.37
C LEU A 15 15.84 -26.25 12.95
N VAL A 16 15.05 -26.72 13.91
CA VAL A 16 15.05 -28.12 14.36
C VAL A 16 13.83 -28.80 13.75
N VAL A 17 14.05 -29.88 13.01
CA VAL A 17 12.98 -30.64 12.36
C VAL A 17 12.81 -32.00 13.03
N GLU A 18 11.57 -32.38 13.31
CA GLU A 18 11.20 -33.69 13.85
C GLU A 18 10.10 -34.28 12.96
N GLY A 19 10.25 -35.55 12.57
CA GLY A 19 9.26 -36.24 11.73
C GLY A 19 9.17 -35.75 10.28
N ILE A 20 10.07 -34.88 9.83
CA ILE A 20 10.14 -34.44 8.43
C ILE A 20 11.14 -35.32 7.66
N PRO A 21 10.71 -36.02 6.59
CA PRO A 21 11.60 -36.84 5.79
C PRO A 21 12.63 -35.98 5.06
N GLU A 22 13.81 -36.56 4.79
CA GLU A 22 14.85 -35.87 4.02
C GLU A 22 14.35 -35.51 2.62
N ILE A 23 14.72 -34.32 2.16
CA ILE A 23 14.33 -33.81 0.83
C ILE A 23 15.49 -34.08 -0.14
N PRO A 24 15.34 -34.96 -1.15
CA PRO A 24 16.39 -35.20 -2.13
C PRO A 24 16.69 -33.94 -2.95
N LEU A 25 17.96 -33.64 -3.24
CA LEU A 25 18.34 -32.51 -4.11
C LEU A 25 17.76 -32.64 -5.52
N SER A 26 17.56 -33.86 -6.03
CA SER A 26 16.89 -34.07 -7.32
C SER A 26 15.47 -33.51 -7.33
N LEU A 27 14.73 -33.63 -6.22
CA LEU A 27 13.40 -33.04 -6.10
C LEU A 27 13.49 -31.50 -6.09
N VAL A 28 14.49 -30.93 -5.40
CA VAL A 28 14.75 -29.48 -5.39
C VAL A 28 15.03 -28.96 -6.80
N GLU A 29 15.86 -29.66 -7.57
CA GLU A 29 16.17 -29.33 -8.96
C GLU A 29 14.93 -29.44 -9.86
N ASP A 30 14.17 -30.53 -9.74
CA ASP A 30 12.94 -30.77 -10.52
C ASP A 30 11.89 -29.68 -10.30
N VAL A 31 11.74 -29.24 -9.05
CA VAL A 31 10.76 -28.20 -8.70
C VAL A 31 11.31 -26.78 -8.84
N GLY A 32 12.63 -26.58 -8.96
CA GLY A 32 13.27 -25.26 -8.99
C GLY A 32 12.70 -24.31 -10.05
N ARG A 33 12.38 -24.86 -11.23
CA ARG A 33 11.72 -24.09 -12.31
C ARG A 33 10.31 -23.59 -11.96
N TYR A 34 9.68 -24.20 -10.95
CA TYR A 34 8.36 -23.84 -10.43
C TYR A 34 8.45 -23.10 -9.09
N THR A 35 9.62 -22.95 -8.47
CA THR A 35 9.76 -22.15 -7.24
C THR A 35 10.21 -20.73 -7.54
N GLU A 36 10.77 -20.48 -8.72
CA GLU A 36 11.25 -19.16 -9.17
C GLU A 36 10.17 -18.34 -9.89
N PHE A 37 9.01 -18.13 -9.24
CA PHE A 37 7.97 -17.27 -9.79
C PHE A 37 8.39 -15.79 -9.73
N ARG A 38 8.41 -15.14 -10.90
CA ARG A 38 8.58 -13.69 -11.00
C ARG A 38 7.25 -13.06 -11.35
N GLY A 39 6.69 -12.34 -10.39
CA GLY A 39 5.46 -11.58 -10.57
C GLY A 39 5.72 -10.10 -10.86
N ALA A 40 4.73 -9.47 -11.47
CA ALA A 40 4.57 -8.02 -11.48
C ALA A 40 3.13 -7.69 -11.06
N VAL A 41 2.99 -6.64 -10.26
CA VAL A 41 1.70 -6.10 -9.82
C VAL A 41 1.51 -4.76 -10.49
N LEU A 42 0.31 -4.53 -11.03
CA LEU A 42 -0.09 -3.22 -11.52
C LEU A 42 -0.34 -2.30 -10.33
N GLU A 43 0.34 -1.16 -10.30
CA GLU A 43 0.14 -0.14 -9.25
C GLU A 43 -0.80 0.96 -9.76
N SER A 44 -0.48 1.57 -10.91
CA SER A 44 -1.23 2.72 -11.40
C SER A 44 -1.05 2.95 -12.90
N TRP A 45 -2.11 3.43 -13.55
CA TRP A 45 -2.05 4.01 -14.90
C TRP A 45 -1.66 5.48 -14.80
N HIS A 46 -0.77 5.94 -15.68
CA HIS A 46 -0.55 7.38 -15.82
C HIS A 46 -1.85 8.05 -16.32
N PRO A 47 -2.29 9.19 -15.76
CA PRO A 47 -3.59 9.77 -16.08
C PRO A 47 -3.71 10.28 -17.52
N THR A 48 -2.61 10.71 -18.13
CA THR A 48 -2.59 11.27 -19.50
C THR A 48 -1.82 10.43 -20.51
N ASP A 49 -0.85 9.65 -20.05
CA ASP A 49 0.12 8.97 -20.91
C ASP A 49 -0.23 7.49 -20.89
N ARG A 50 0.01 6.76 -21.98
CA ARG A 50 -0.27 5.31 -22.06
C ARG A 50 0.83 4.49 -21.40
N GLU A 51 1.16 4.85 -20.16
CA GLU A 51 2.23 4.27 -19.36
C GLU A 51 1.69 3.63 -18.09
N LEU A 52 2.40 2.61 -17.61
CA LEU A 52 2.10 1.89 -16.38
C LEU A 52 3.19 2.09 -15.35
N LEU A 53 2.76 2.21 -14.09
CA LEU A 53 3.56 1.94 -12.92
C LEU A 53 3.28 0.52 -12.46
N ILE A 54 4.34 -0.26 -12.29
CA ILE A 54 4.25 -1.63 -11.79
C ILE A 54 5.23 -1.83 -10.64
N THR A 55 4.91 -2.76 -9.75
CA THR A 55 5.83 -3.29 -8.76
C THR A 55 6.30 -4.67 -9.20
N THR A 56 7.59 -4.90 -9.24
CA THR A 56 8.14 -6.23 -9.56
C THR A 56 9.49 -6.43 -8.88
N ARG A 57 9.82 -7.69 -8.61
CA ARG A 57 11.07 -8.06 -7.96
C ARG A 57 12.24 -7.95 -8.94
N PHE A 58 13.28 -7.24 -8.54
CA PHE A 58 14.60 -7.31 -9.15
C PHE A 58 15.60 -7.62 -8.03
N CYS A 59 16.24 -8.80 -8.10
CA CYS A 59 16.99 -9.39 -6.98
C CYS A 59 16.10 -9.63 -5.74
N ASN A 60 16.47 -9.09 -4.58
CA ASN A 60 15.87 -9.52 -3.31
C ASN A 60 14.59 -8.78 -2.92
N ARG A 61 14.32 -7.59 -3.49
CA ARG A 61 13.18 -6.73 -3.10
C ARG A 61 12.35 -6.31 -4.31
N ALA A 62 11.07 -6.05 -4.06
CA ALA A 62 10.20 -5.45 -5.06
C ALA A 62 10.47 -3.94 -5.12
N GLN A 63 10.41 -3.37 -6.32
CA GLN A 63 10.63 -1.95 -6.56
C GLN A 63 9.61 -1.46 -7.60
N PHE A 64 9.44 -0.14 -7.70
CA PHE A 64 8.62 0.45 -8.74
C PHE A 64 9.37 0.53 -10.06
N HIS A 65 8.67 0.17 -11.12
CA HIS A 65 9.14 0.23 -12.49
C HIS A 65 8.10 0.90 -13.39
N GLN A 66 8.59 1.63 -14.39
CA GLN A 66 7.77 2.21 -15.46
C GLN A 66 7.74 1.28 -16.66
N VAL A 67 6.57 1.08 -17.26
CA VAL A 67 6.41 0.48 -18.60
C VAL A 67 5.74 1.52 -19.49
N LYS A 68 6.47 2.04 -20.49
CA LYS A 68 6.03 3.22 -21.27
C LYS A 68 5.01 2.94 -22.37
N PHE A 69 4.92 1.70 -22.81
CA PHE A 69 4.01 1.28 -23.88
C PHE A 69 3.87 -0.25 -23.83
N PRO A 70 2.82 -0.82 -24.45
CA PRO A 70 2.62 -2.27 -24.50
C PRO A 70 3.86 -3.00 -25.03
N LEU A 71 4.23 -4.11 -24.37
CA LEU A 71 5.42 -4.92 -24.68
C LEU A 71 6.76 -4.17 -24.52
N GLY A 72 6.75 -2.95 -23.98
CA GLY A 72 7.95 -2.17 -23.73
C GLY A 72 8.79 -2.73 -22.58
N ALA A 73 10.10 -2.47 -22.64
CA ALA A 73 11.00 -2.78 -21.55
C ALA A 73 10.64 -1.94 -20.31
N ARG A 74 10.66 -2.56 -19.14
CA ARG A 74 10.48 -1.86 -17.86
C ARG A 74 11.73 -1.06 -17.48
N LYS A 75 11.55 0.12 -16.91
CA LYS A 75 12.62 0.93 -16.30
C LYS A 75 12.44 0.99 -14.79
N GLN A 76 13.44 0.58 -14.02
CA GLN A 76 13.41 0.72 -12.56
C GLN A 76 13.45 2.19 -12.15
N LEU A 77 12.55 2.59 -11.24
CA LEU A 77 12.46 3.96 -10.72
C LEU A 77 13.02 4.10 -9.30
N THR A 78 12.91 3.04 -8.49
CA THR A 78 13.28 3.07 -7.07
C THR A 78 14.31 2.01 -6.70
N PHE A 79 15.08 2.30 -5.65
CA PHE A 79 16.19 1.47 -5.15
C PHE A 79 16.20 1.44 -3.62
N PHE A 80 15.03 1.24 -3.03
CA PHE A 80 14.87 1.33 -1.58
C PHE A 80 15.32 0.06 -0.84
N PRO A 81 15.78 0.17 0.42
CA PRO A 81 16.14 -0.99 1.23
C PRO A 81 14.94 -1.88 1.55
N GLU A 82 13.78 -1.27 1.78
CA GLU A 82 12.49 -1.95 1.95
C GLU A 82 11.63 -1.81 0.69
N SER A 83 10.79 -2.81 0.43
CA SER A 83 9.89 -2.81 -0.73
C SER A 83 8.86 -1.68 -0.54
N PRO A 84 8.75 -0.74 -1.48
CA PRO A 84 7.64 0.18 -1.46
C PRO A 84 6.37 -0.51 -1.99
N ALA A 85 5.21 0.03 -1.67
CA ALA A 85 3.92 -0.50 -2.08
C ALA A 85 2.94 0.62 -2.44
N ASP A 86 1.82 0.25 -3.03
CA ASP A 86 0.61 1.08 -3.05
C ASP A 86 0.79 2.41 -3.81
N ALA A 87 1.55 2.39 -4.90
CA ALA A 87 1.85 3.60 -5.63
C ALA A 87 0.69 4.05 -6.52
N THR A 88 0.32 5.33 -6.41
CA THR A 88 -0.72 5.93 -7.26
C THR A 88 -0.24 7.25 -7.83
N TYR A 89 -0.39 7.43 -9.15
CA TYR A 89 -0.13 8.72 -9.78
C TYR A 89 -1.08 9.78 -9.24
N GLN A 90 -0.58 11.01 -9.16
CA GLN A 90 -1.44 12.18 -9.06
C GLN A 90 -2.45 12.14 -10.23
N PRO A 91 -3.77 12.26 -10.00
CA PRO A 91 -4.78 11.75 -10.93
C PRO A 91 -5.05 12.67 -12.14
N THR A 92 -4.43 13.84 -12.24
CA THR A 92 -4.69 14.77 -13.36
C THR A 92 -3.52 14.85 -14.33
N ASN A 93 -2.33 15.19 -13.85
CA ASN A 93 -1.13 15.38 -14.68
C ASN A 93 -0.16 14.20 -14.59
N GLY A 94 -0.11 13.51 -13.44
CA GLY A 94 0.81 12.38 -13.24
C GLY A 94 2.29 12.77 -13.18
N ASP A 95 2.62 14.02 -12.86
CA ASP A 95 4.01 14.49 -12.73
C ASP A 95 4.77 13.79 -11.59
N TYR A 96 4.03 13.25 -10.63
CA TYR A 96 4.54 12.52 -9.48
C TYR A 96 3.54 11.42 -9.08
N PHE A 97 4.01 10.50 -8.23
CA PHE A 97 3.15 9.51 -7.58
C PHE A 97 3.38 9.52 -6.07
N VAL A 98 2.38 9.08 -5.32
CA VAL A 98 2.50 8.82 -3.88
C VAL A 98 2.52 7.33 -3.63
N PHE A 99 3.33 6.88 -2.68
CA PHE A 99 3.48 5.48 -2.32
C PHE A 99 3.68 5.32 -0.81
N SER A 100 3.42 4.10 -0.33
CA SER A 100 3.65 3.70 1.07
C SER A 100 4.96 2.93 1.20
N ARG A 101 5.67 3.12 2.31
CA ARG A 101 6.82 2.29 2.69
C ARG A 101 7.04 2.35 4.20
N ASP A 102 7.30 1.21 4.81
CA ASP A 102 7.71 1.13 6.21
C ASP A 102 9.16 1.61 6.44
N VAL A 103 9.55 1.68 7.70
CA VAL A 103 10.92 2.00 8.10
C VAL A 103 11.47 0.83 8.90
N GLY A 104 12.34 0.03 8.27
CA GLY A 104 13.01 -1.09 8.92
C GLY A 104 12.08 -2.24 9.28
N GLY A 105 11.04 -2.49 8.48
CA GLY A 105 10.14 -3.64 8.68
C GLY A 105 9.22 -3.51 9.89
N ASN A 106 9.01 -2.31 10.40
CA ASN A 106 8.18 -2.08 11.59
C ASN A 106 6.67 -2.03 11.32
N GLU A 107 6.24 -2.16 10.06
CA GLU A 107 4.84 -2.04 9.60
C GLU A 107 4.19 -0.67 9.87
N PHE A 108 4.99 0.35 10.19
CA PHE A 108 4.52 1.72 10.41
C PHE A 108 4.73 2.51 9.13
N ASP A 109 3.90 2.18 8.14
CA ASP A 109 3.97 2.77 6.80
C ASP A 109 3.91 4.29 6.86
N GLN A 110 4.79 4.89 6.06
CA GLN A 110 4.83 6.32 5.79
C GLN A 110 4.45 6.55 4.33
N ASN A 111 3.77 7.67 4.08
CA ASN A 111 3.46 8.09 2.72
C ASN A 111 4.60 8.98 2.18
N TYR A 112 5.02 8.74 0.94
CA TYR A 112 6.07 9.48 0.27
C TYR A 112 5.62 9.93 -1.13
N ARG A 113 6.11 11.07 -1.58
CA ARG A 113 5.99 11.53 -2.97
C ARG A 113 7.26 11.17 -3.74
N TYR A 114 7.12 10.63 -4.95
CA TYR A 114 8.19 10.47 -5.92
C TYR A 114 7.99 11.42 -7.10
N ASP A 115 8.91 12.36 -7.30
CA ASP A 115 8.90 13.31 -8.41
C ASP A 115 9.50 12.68 -9.67
N ARG A 116 8.72 12.45 -10.73
CA ARG A 116 9.18 11.69 -11.91
C ARG A 116 10.31 12.37 -12.69
N ALA A 117 10.28 13.70 -12.71
CA ALA A 117 11.26 14.49 -13.46
C ALA A 117 12.67 14.40 -12.86
N THR A 118 12.77 14.29 -11.53
CA THR A 118 14.06 14.36 -10.80
C THR A 118 14.43 13.06 -10.11
N GLY A 119 13.46 12.17 -9.87
CA GLY A 119 13.61 11.01 -9.00
C GLY A 119 13.65 11.35 -7.52
N ALA A 120 13.35 12.60 -7.14
CA ALA A 120 13.35 13.03 -5.74
C ALA A 120 12.23 12.35 -4.96
N VAL A 121 12.52 12.02 -3.70
CA VAL A 121 11.58 11.37 -2.78
C VAL A 121 11.36 12.30 -1.58
N THR A 122 10.11 12.65 -1.33
CA THR A 122 9.72 13.55 -0.23
C THR A 122 8.82 12.80 0.76
N LEU A 123 9.16 12.81 2.04
CA LEU A 123 8.29 12.30 3.11
C LEU A 123 7.07 13.21 3.28
N LEU A 124 5.87 12.63 3.31
CA LEU A 124 4.60 13.37 3.47
C LEU A 124 4.01 13.24 4.88
N THR A 125 4.36 12.18 5.61
CA THR A 125 3.89 11.91 6.96
C THR A 125 4.97 12.21 8.01
N ASP A 126 4.70 11.93 9.28
CA ASP A 126 5.55 12.34 10.40
C ASP A 126 6.83 11.49 10.60
N GLY A 127 6.97 10.41 9.84
CA GLY A 127 8.10 9.49 9.90
C GLY A 127 8.10 8.58 11.13
N LYS A 128 7.01 8.55 11.90
CA LYS A 128 6.97 7.88 13.21
C LYS A 128 5.70 7.09 13.47
N SER A 129 4.54 7.64 13.13
CA SER A 129 3.24 7.03 13.44
C SER A 129 2.83 6.06 12.35
N LYS A 130 1.92 5.14 12.64
CA LYS A 130 1.36 4.28 11.58
C LYS A 130 0.37 5.09 10.74
N ASN A 131 0.49 5.01 9.42
CA ASN A 131 -0.40 5.70 8.49
C ASN A 131 -1.01 4.70 7.51
N THR A 132 -2.24 4.97 7.07
CA THR A 132 -2.82 4.26 5.92
C THR A 132 -2.36 4.92 4.62
N ARG A 133 -2.52 4.18 3.52
CA ARG A 133 -2.46 4.74 2.18
C ARG A 133 -3.52 5.83 2.04
N GLY A 134 -3.15 6.94 1.42
CA GLY A 134 -4.11 8.00 1.14
C GLY A 134 -4.93 7.79 -0.13
N VAL A 135 -6.08 8.47 -0.22
CA VAL A 135 -6.95 8.55 -1.40
C VAL A 135 -6.96 9.96 -1.95
N TRP A 136 -6.85 10.08 -3.27
CA TRP A 136 -6.76 11.36 -3.98
C TRP A 136 -8.11 12.08 -4.07
N SER A 137 -8.10 13.40 -3.93
CA SER A 137 -9.19 14.24 -4.41
C SER A 137 -9.33 14.12 -5.93
N THR A 138 -10.52 14.36 -6.45
CA THR A 138 -10.83 14.39 -7.89
C THR A 138 -9.94 15.40 -8.61
N LYS A 139 -9.71 16.57 -7.99
CA LYS A 139 -8.78 17.59 -8.53
C LYS A 139 -7.30 17.18 -8.46
N GLY A 140 -6.95 16.14 -7.70
CA GLY A 140 -5.58 15.68 -7.51
C GLY A 140 -4.69 16.64 -6.73
N ASP A 141 -5.27 17.58 -5.98
CA ASP A 141 -4.59 18.60 -5.18
C ASP A 141 -4.50 18.25 -3.70
N ARG A 142 -5.23 17.21 -3.27
CA ARG A 142 -5.33 16.75 -1.89
C ARG A 142 -5.33 15.24 -1.84
N MET A 143 -4.87 14.72 -0.71
CA MET A 143 -4.95 13.31 -0.36
C MET A 143 -5.44 13.18 1.08
N ALA A 144 -6.42 12.30 1.30
CA ALA A 144 -6.94 11.97 2.62
C ALA A 144 -6.38 10.63 3.08
N TYR A 145 -5.91 10.53 4.32
CA TYR A 145 -5.36 9.31 4.90
C TYR A 145 -5.68 9.25 6.41
N THR A 146 -5.38 8.13 7.06
CA THR A 146 -5.47 8.01 8.52
C THR A 146 -4.11 7.83 9.17
N SER A 147 -3.99 8.32 10.41
CA SER A 147 -2.75 8.23 11.17
C SER A 147 -3.01 8.04 12.66
N THR A 148 -2.20 7.19 13.29
CA THR A 148 -2.24 6.99 14.75
C THR A 148 -1.57 8.11 15.55
N ARG A 149 -1.04 9.15 14.90
CA ARG A 149 -0.17 10.16 15.53
C ARG A 149 -0.69 10.86 16.78
N ARG A 150 -2.02 10.99 16.96
CA ARG A 150 -2.60 11.67 18.14
C ARG A 150 -2.51 10.80 19.39
N THR A 151 -2.79 9.50 19.29
CA THR A 151 -2.98 8.62 20.46
C THR A 151 -2.18 7.33 20.43
N GLY A 152 -1.55 7.00 19.31
CA GLY A 152 -0.92 5.70 19.05
C GLY A 152 -1.92 4.58 18.73
N LYS A 153 -3.23 4.83 18.80
CA LYS A 153 -4.29 3.82 18.61
C LYS A 153 -5.37 4.25 17.61
N ASP A 154 -5.85 5.49 17.70
CA ASP A 154 -6.97 5.95 16.88
C ASP A 154 -6.49 6.34 15.49
N ASN A 155 -7.17 5.86 14.45
CA ASN A 155 -6.86 6.19 13.07
C ASN A 155 -7.59 7.48 12.65
N ASP A 156 -7.17 8.61 13.23
CA ASP A 156 -7.74 9.92 12.90
C ASP A 156 -7.53 10.28 11.42
N LEU A 157 -8.46 11.05 10.86
CA LEU A 157 -8.44 11.47 9.47
C LEU A 157 -7.58 12.73 9.27
N TYR A 158 -6.70 12.68 8.28
CA TYR A 158 -5.83 13.78 7.89
C TYR A 158 -5.94 14.07 6.40
N VAL A 159 -5.67 15.31 6.04
CA VAL A 159 -5.63 15.76 4.64
C VAL A 159 -4.34 16.52 4.40
N ILE A 160 -3.71 16.25 3.26
CA ILE A 160 -2.47 16.89 2.83
C ILE A 160 -2.56 17.24 1.34
N ASN A 161 -1.94 18.34 0.92
CA ASN A 161 -1.53 18.55 -0.47
C ASN A 161 -0.11 18.00 -0.65
N PRO A 162 0.10 16.91 -1.41
CA PRO A 162 1.43 16.30 -1.55
C PRO A 162 2.49 17.19 -2.21
N GLN A 163 2.11 18.26 -2.93
CA GLN A 163 3.07 19.25 -3.43
C GLN A 163 3.55 20.21 -2.34
N ASN A 164 2.76 20.39 -1.26
CA ASN A 164 3.10 21.20 -0.10
C ASN A 164 3.00 20.34 1.18
N PRO A 165 4.06 19.61 1.56
CA PRO A 165 4.03 18.73 2.74
C PRO A 165 3.65 19.44 4.05
N GLN A 166 3.87 20.76 4.15
CA GLN A 166 3.48 21.55 5.33
C GLN A 166 1.96 21.79 5.45
N SER A 167 1.19 21.47 4.41
CA SER A 167 -0.27 21.56 4.43
C SER A 167 -0.97 20.43 5.19
N ASP A 168 -0.21 19.41 5.62
CA ASP A 168 -0.70 18.28 6.37
C ASP A 168 -1.43 18.75 7.64
N ARG A 169 -2.70 18.35 7.78
CA ARG A 169 -3.56 18.79 8.87
C ARG A 169 -4.57 17.74 9.27
N LEU A 170 -4.94 17.77 10.55
CA LEU A 170 -6.07 17.00 11.07
C LEU A 170 -7.37 17.47 10.41
N LEU A 171 -8.12 16.53 9.87
CA LEU A 171 -9.48 16.76 9.37
C LEU A 171 -10.50 16.45 10.46
N ALA A 172 -10.43 15.25 11.05
CA ALA A 172 -11.36 14.81 12.07
C ALA A 172 -10.72 13.78 13.00
N THR A 173 -11.05 13.88 14.29
CA THR A 173 -10.72 12.83 15.27
C THR A 173 -11.76 11.73 15.23
N VAL A 174 -11.33 10.48 15.39
CA VAL A 174 -12.20 9.31 15.51
C VAL A 174 -11.77 8.46 16.70
N GLU A 175 -12.55 7.43 17.02
CA GLU A 175 -12.22 6.46 18.06
C GLU A 175 -11.97 5.09 17.43
N GLY A 176 -10.84 4.47 17.79
CA GLY A 176 -10.46 3.15 17.31
C GLY A 176 -9.65 3.15 16.00
N GLY A 177 -9.13 1.98 15.65
CA GLY A 177 -8.25 1.78 14.49
C GLY A 177 -8.97 1.41 13.19
N GLY A 178 -10.29 1.26 13.20
CA GLY A 178 -11.05 0.72 12.07
C GLY A 178 -11.40 1.73 10.97
N TRP A 179 -10.70 2.84 10.81
CA TRP A 179 -11.12 3.94 9.93
C TRP A 179 -10.27 4.05 8.67
N TYR A 180 -10.94 4.08 7.51
CA TYR A 180 -10.30 4.07 6.19
C TYR A 180 -10.99 5.02 5.21
N PRO A 181 -10.31 6.06 4.71
CA PRO A 181 -10.79 6.86 3.58
C PRO A 181 -10.94 5.96 2.35
N LEU A 182 -12.06 6.09 1.65
CA LEU A 182 -12.34 5.30 0.46
C LEU A 182 -12.27 6.15 -0.81
N ASP A 183 -12.95 7.30 -0.82
CA ASP A 183 -13.04 8.14 -2.02
C ASP A 183 -13.48 9.58 -1.68
N TRP A 184 -13.27 10.50 -2.61
CA TRP A 184 -13.78 11.87 -2.54
C TRP A 184 -15.05 12.01 -3.38
N SER A 185 -15.96 12.90 -2.98
CA SER A 185 -17.07 13.30 -3.84
C SER A 185 -16.53 13.99 -5.11
N PRO A 186 -17.25 13.96 -6.25
CA PRO A 186 -16.77 14.58 -7.50
C PRO A 186 -16.50 16.09 -7.41
N ASP A 187 -17.10 16.78 -6.45
CA ASP A 187 -16.88 18.20 -6.15
C ASP A 187 -15.82 18.46 -5.07
N ASP A 188 -15.21 17.39 -4.55
CA ASP A 188 -14.23 17.32 -3.47
C ASP A 188 -14.65 18.00 -2.15
N ARG A 189 -15.96 18.05 -1.88
CA ARG A 189 -16.51 18.58 -0.63
C ARG A 189 -16.71 17.53 0.44
N GLN A 190 -16.87 16.27 0.05
CA GLN A 190 -17.08 15.17 0.98
C GLN A 190 -16.04 14.08 0.79
N LEU A 191 -15.74 13.39 1.88
CA LEU A 191 -14.93 12.19 1.91
C LEU A 191 -15.80 11.01 2.34
N LEU A 192 -15.83 9.94 1.54
CA LEU A 192 -16.40 8.65 1.93
C LEU A 192 -15.38 7.90 2.79
N VAL A 193 -15.81 7.44 3.95
CA VAL A 193 -14.95 6.77 4.93
C VAL A 193 -15.64 5.51 5.44
N LEU A 194 -14.90 4.40 5.46
CA LEU A 194 -15.31 3.15 6.09
C LEU A 194 -14.91 3.15 7.57
N GLU A 195 -15.83 2.75 8.43
CA GLU A 195 -15.58 2.33 9.80
C GLU A 195 -15.78 0.81 9.89
N PHE A 196 -14.69 0.07 9.94
CA PHE A 196 -14.67 -1.38 10.13
C PHE A 196 -14.74 -1.73 11.62
N LEU A 197 -15.78 -2.47 12.01
CA LEU A 197 -15.99 -2.93 13.39
C LEU A 197 -15.65 -4.41 13.53
N SER A 198 -16.09 -5.23 12.58
CA SER A 198 -15.79 -6.66 12.50
C SER A 198 -15.94 -7.19 11.07
N ALA A 199 -15.57 -8.44 10.83
CA ALA A 199 -15.76 -9.08 9.52
C ALA A 199 -17.22 -8.98 9.01
N ASN A 200 -18.20 -8.95 9.93
CA ASN A 200 -19.62 -8.92 9.62
C ASN A 200 -20.24 -7.53 9.80
N GLU A 201 -19.48 -6.53 10.23
CA GLU A 201 -20.03 -5.21 10.56
C GLU A 201 -19.09 -4.06 10.20
N SER A 202 -19.62 -3.12 9.43
CA SER A 202 -18.96 -1.86 9.13
C SER A 202 -19.99 -0.77 8.82
N ASN A 203 -19.59 0.49 8.97
CA ASN A 203 -20.40 1.64 8.61
C ASN A 203 -19.73 2.44 7.50
N LEU A 204 -20.52 3.02 6.60
CA LEU A 204 -20.03 4.06 5.70
C LEU A 204 -20.44 5.42 6.24
N TRP A 205 -19.48 6.33 6.24
CA TRP A 205 -19.62 7.70 6.70
C TRP A 205 -19.25 8.66 5.58
N THR A 206 -19.93 9.80 5.55
CA THR A 206 -19.47 10.98 4.81
C THR A 206 -18.88 11.96 5.80
N PHE A 207 -17.74 12.55 5.46
CA PHE A 207 -17.11 13.65 6.20
C PHE A 207 -17.06 14.88 5.31
N ASP A 208 -17.45 16.04 5.83
CA ASP A 208 -17.19 17.31 5.16
C ASP A 208 -15.66 17.57 5.16
N ALA A 209 -15.08 17.78 3.98
CA ALA A 209 -13.64 17.89 3.81
C ALA A 209 -13.04 19.20 4.36
N GLN A 210 -13.88 20.17 4.70
CA GLN A 210 -13.47 21.44 5.30
C GLN A 210 -13.64 21.42 6.81
N THR A 211 -14.81 21.03 7.31
CA THR A 211 -15.16 21.10 8.73
C THR A 211 -14.82 19.83 9.51
N GLY A 212 -14.72 18.69 8.83
CA GLY A 212 -14.57 17.38 9.46
C GLY A 212 -15.86 16.84 10.08
N GLU A 213 -17.01 17.51 9.88
CA GLU A 213 -18.30 17.04 10.35
C GLU A 213 -18.67 15.74 9.64
N LYS A 214 -19.13 14.74 10.39
CA LYS A 214 -19.46 13.41 9.86
C LYS A 214 -20.95 13.11 9.91
N SER A 215 -21.44 12.46 8.86
CA SER A 215 -22.80 11.93 8.77
C SER A 215 -22.77 10.46 8.37
N LEU A 216 -23.59 9.64 9.03
CA LEU A 216 -23.71 8.22 8.73
C LEU A 216 -24.46 8.06 7.39
N LEU A 217 -23.84 7.36 6.43
CA LEU A 217 -24.43 7.09 5.13
C LEU A 217 -25.30 5.83 5.14
N THR A 218 -24.91 4.82 5.91
CA THR A 218 -25.58 3.51 5.93
C THR A 218 -26.61 3.42 7.06
N PRO A 219 -27.83 2.88 6.82
CA PRO A 219 -28.83 2.72 7.86
C PRO A 219 -28.38 1.71 8.92
N LYS A 220 -28.71 1.97 10.18
CA LYS A 220 -28.53 1.00 11.27
C LYS A 220 -29.71 0.02 11.26
N GLY A 221 -29.48 -1.17 10.70
CA GLY A 221 -30.43 -2.28 10.72
C GLY A 221 -30.40 -3.08 12.03
N LYS A 222 -31.28 -4.08 12.15
CA LYS A 222 -31.24 -5.06 13.26
C LYS A 222 -30.13 -6.09 13.11
N GLU A 223 -29.71 -6.34 11.88
CA GLU A 223 -28.65 -7.30 11.56
C GLU A 223 -27.35 -6.55 11.22
N PRO A 224 -26.18 -7.09 11.63
CA PRO A 224 -24.89 -6.56 11.23
C PRO A 224 -24.72 -6.60 9.70
N VAL A 225 -24.19 -5.52 9.13
CA VAL A 225 -23.88 -5.42 7.70
C VAL A 225 -22.44 -4.99 7.53
N SER A 226 -21.70 -5.70 6.66
CA SER A 226 -20.34 -5.35 6.27
C SER A 226 -20.34 -4.85 4.82
N TYR A 227 -19.65 -3.75 4.57
CA TYR A 227 -19.42 -3.15 3.27
C TYR A 227 -17.94 -3.27 2.94
N GLY A 228 -17.61 -3.68 1.72
CA GLY A 228 -16.22 -3.84 1.28
C GLY A 228 -16.09 -3.65 -0.23
N GLY A 229 -14.85 -3.49 -0.69
CA GLY A 229 -14.51 -3.58 -2.11
C GLY A 229 -14.62 -5.02 -2.61
N ALA A 230 -14.97 -5.19 -3.87
CA ALA A 230 -14.96 -6.47 -4.58
C ALA A 230 -13.57 -6.79 -5.13
#